data_AF-A0A1K0GIY2-F1
#
_entry.id   AF-A0A1K0GIY2-F1
#
_cell.length_a   1.000
_cell.length_b   1.000
_cell.length_c   1.000
_cell.angle_alpha   90.00
_cell.angle_beta   90.00
_cell.angle_gamma   90.00
#
_symmetry.space_group_name_H-M   'P 1'
#
loop_
_entity.id
_entity.type
_entity.pdbx_description
1 polymer ?
#
loop_
_entity_poly.entity_id
_entity_poly.type
_entity_poly.pdbx_seq_one_letter_code
_entity_poly.pdbx_strand_id
1 'polypeptide(L)'
;MSYRTNYAAAEQAGTELVDACQKIHLGVEELLEYCMSHLQEWTGEAQSAYGPVQAKWTGAQGKMGQHLVVAEQILAKIHADIRDGDVLNANRWNDTKVGF
;
A
#
# COMPACT_ATOMS: atom_id res chain seq x y z
N MET A 1 -23.87 -9.63 7.50
CA MET A 1 -23.07 -8.51 6.97
C MET A 1 -22.77 -8.81 5.52
N SER A 2 -23.23 -7.94 4.62
CA SER A 2 -23.24 -8.17 3.17
C SER A 2 -21.84 -7.95 2.57
N TYR A 3 -21.42 -8.83 1.66
CA TYR A 3 -20.13 -8.79 0.92
C TYR A 3 -19.76 -7.39 0.38
N ARG A 4 -20.75 -6.57 0.00
CA ARG A 4 -20.55 -5.17 -0.42
C ARG A 4 -19.92 -4.26 0.65
N THR A 5 -20.17 -4.55 1.93
CA THR A 5 -19.62 -3.77 3.05
C THR A 5 -18.14 -4.07 3.26
N ASN A 6 -17.75 -5.34 3.08
CA ASN A 6 -16.34 -5.75 3.14
C ASN A 6 -15.55 -5.23 1.93
N TYR A 7 -16.20 -5.08 0.77
CA TYR A 7 -15.61 -4.51 -0.43
C TYR A 7 -15.22 -3.03 -0.26
N ALA A 8 -16.18 -2.18 0.13
CA ALA A 8 -15.93 -0.74 0.29
C ALA A 8 -14.85 -0.47 1.36
N ALA A 9 -14.83 -1.28 2.43
CA ALA A 9 -13.81 -1.18 3.47
C ALA A 9 -12.41 -1.58 2.98
N ALA A 10 -12.31 -2.59 2.10
CA ALA A 10 -11.03 -3.03 1.54
C ALA A 10 -10.45 -2.02 0.54
N GLU A 11 -11.31 -1.42 -0.30
CA GLU A 11 -10.91 -0.35 -1.22
C GLU A 11 -10.42 0.89 -0.46
N GLN A 12 -11.19 1.33 0.54
CA GLN A 12 -10.81 2.45 1.39
C GLN A 12 -9.47 2.19 2.11
N ALA A 13 -9.28 1.00 2.69
CA ALA A 13 -8.03 0.63 3.34
C ALA A 13 -6.84 0.62 2.35
N GLY A 14 -7.06 0.24 1.09
CA GLY A 14 -6.07 0.31 0.02
C GLY A 14 -5.65 1.76 -0.28
N THR A 15 -6.61 2.66 -0.46
CA THR A 15 -6.34 4.09 -0.68
C THR A 15 -5.62 4.70 0.51
N GLU A 16 -6.06 4.43 1.74
CA GLU A 16 -5.42 4.93 2.96
C GLU A 16 -3.98 4.43 3.10
N LEU A 17 -3.70 3.19 2.70
CA LEU A 17 -2.36 2.62 2.73
C LEU A 17 -1.42 3.29 1.71
N VAL A 18 -1.90 3.55 0.49
CA VAL A 18 -1.14 4.27 -0.54
C VAL A 18 -0.81 5.69 -0.07
N ASP A 19 -1.80 6.41 0.45
CA ASP A 19 -1.63 7.77 0.97
C ASP A 19 -0.64 7.81 2.14
N ALA A 20 -0.74 6.87 3.08
CA ALA A 20 0.18 6.78 4.21
C ALA A 20 1.63 6.52 3.75
N CYS A 21 1.81 5.63 2.77
CA CYS A 21 3.14 5.34 2.23
C CYS A 21 3.72 6.53 1.47
N GLN A 22 2.92 7.27 0.69
CA GLN A 22 3.37 8.49 0.03
C GLN A 22 3.79 9.56 1.04
N LYS A 23 3.02 9.76 2.11
CA LYS A 23 3.38 10.71 3.19
C LYS A 23 4.69 10.33 3.86
N ILE A 24 4.89 9.04 4.16
CA ILE A 24 6.15 8.57 4.75
C ILE A 24 7.31 8.75 3.75
N HIS A 25 7.09 8.47 2.47
CA HIS A 25 8.10 8.66 1.44
C HIS A 25 8.56 10.12 1.38
N LEU A 26 7.63 11.06 1.24
CA LEU A 26 7.92 12.49 1.21
C LEU A 26 8.61 12.97 2.49
N GLY A 27 8.13 12.57 3.67
CA GLY A 27 8.74 12.96 4.94
C GLY A 27 10.17 12.43 5.12
N VAL A 28 10.47 11.24 4.59
CA VAL A 28 11.84 10.71 4.57
C VAL A 28 12.71 11.47 3.55
N GLU A 29 12.19 11.84 2.38
CA GLU A 29 12.92 12.65 1.41
C GLU A 29 13.27 14.04 1.97
N GLU A 30 12.31 14.72 2.59
CA GLU A 30 12.53 16.01 3.26
C GLU A 30 13.58 15.89 4.36
N LEU A 31 13.54 14.82 5.17
CA LEU A 31 14.54 14.56 6.20
C LEU A 31 15.94 14.35 5.58
N LEU A 32 16.04 13.59 4.49
CA LEU A 32 17.31 13.34 3.83
C LEU A 32 17.89 14.60 3.19
N GLU A 33 17.07 15.44 2.59
CA GLU A 33 17.49 16.73 2.05
C GLU A 33 17.95 17.68 3.17
N TYR A 34 17.23 17.72 4.28
CA TYR A 34 17.65 18.47 5.47
C TYR A 34 18.99 17.97 6.02
N CYS A 35 19.16 16.65 6.17
CA CYS A 35 20.43 16.08 6.64
C CYS A 35 21.58 16.40 5.69
N MET A 36 21.35 16.30 4.37
CA MET A 36 22.37 16.56 3.36
C MET A 36 22.80 18.03 3.36
N SER A 37 21.87 18.98 3.50
CA SER A 37 22.17 20.42 3.54
C SER A 37 22.99 20.84 4.76
N HIS A 38 22.86 20.13 5.89
CA HIS A 38 23.60 20.43 7.13
C HIS A 38 24.77 19.47 7.40
N LEU A 39 25.02 18.50 6.50
CA LEU A 39 26.02 17.45 6.72
C LEU A 39 27.44 18.00 6.91
N GLN A 40 27.75 19.16 6.31
CA GLN A 40 29.04 19.83 6.47
C GLN A 40 29.23 20.47 7.85
N GLU A 41 28.14 20.75 8.56
CA GLU A 41 28.15 21.31 9.92
C GLU A 41 28.26 20.21 10.98
N TRP A 42 27.95 18.97 10.60
CA TRP A 42 28.05 17.82 11.48
C TRP A 42 29.50 17.38 11.60
N THR A 43 29.88 16.88 12.78
CA THR A 43 31.25 16.43 13.05
C THR A 43 31.26 15.05 13.70
N GLY A 44 32.40 14.35 13.55
CA GLY A 44 32.63 13.07 14.20
C GLY A 44 31.66 11.97 13.77
N GLU A 45 31.07 11.31 14.77
CA GLU A 45 30.20 10.14 14.58
C GLU A 45 28.89 10.46 13.85
N ALA A 46 28.35 11.68 14.02
CA ALA A 46 27.11 12.08 13.35
C ALA A 46 27.28 12.13 11.82
N GLN A 47 28.40 12.68 11.35
CA GLN A 47 28.68 12.79 9.92
C GLN A 47 28.96 11.41 9.29
N SER A 48 29.69 10.54 9.98
CA SER A 48 30.01 9.20 9.48
C SER A 48 28.81 8.23 9.54
N ALA A 49 27.90 8.42 10.49
CA ALA A 49 26.67 7.62 10.60
C ALA A 49 25.63 7.95 9.52
N TYR A 50 25.71 9.13 8.89
CA TYR A 50 24.73 9.57 7.89
C TYR A 50 24.60 8.59 6.72
N GLY A 51 25.70 8.21 6.06
CA GLY A 51 25.66 7.31 4.89
C GLY A 51 24.97 5.96 5.17
N PRO A 52 25.35 5.23 6.24
CA PRO A 52 24.66 4.01 6.64
C PRO A 52 23.18 4.20 6.99
N VAL A 53 22.84 5.32 7.64
CA VAL A 53 21.45 5.64 8.01
C VAL A 53 20.63 5.95 6.76
N GLN A 54 21.13 6.78 5.86
CA GLN A 54 20.51 7.07 4.56
C GLN A 54 20.22 5.78 3.78
N ALA A 55 21.20 4.88 3.67
CA ALA A 55 21.00 3.61 2.97
C ALA A 55 19.89 2.74 3.60
N LYS A 56 19.78 2.73 4.94
CA LYS A 56 18.70 2.03 5.65
C LYS A 56 17.33 2.64 5.35
N TRP A 57 17.22 3.97 5.35
CA TRP A 57 15.97 4.67 5.03
C TRP A 57 15.53 4.43 3.59
N THR A 58 16.44 4.58 2.62
CA THR A 58 16.15 4.28 1.21
C THR A 58 15.75 2.81 1.02
N GLY A 59 16.43 1.89 1.68
CA GLY A 59 16.06 0.46 1.66
C GLY A 59 14.68 0.19 2.26
N ALA A 60 14.32 0.88 3.35
CA ALA A 60 12.99 0.78 3.96
C ALA A 60 11.89 1.33 3.03
N GLN A 61 12.12 2.48 2.37
CA GLN A 61 11.20 3.02 1.37
C GLN A 61 10.98 2.03 0.22
N GLY A 62 12.06 1.40 -0.29
CA GLY A 62 11.94 0.38 -1.33
C GLY A 62 11.07 -0.81 -0.91
N LYS A 63 11.22 -1.29 0.34
CA LYS A 63 10.36 -2.35 0.89
C LYS A 63 8.91 -1.92 1.04
N MET A 64 8.65 -0.69 1.47
CA MET A 64 7.29 -0.14 1.55
C MET A 64 6.62 -0.14 0.18
N GLY A 65 7.32 0.29 -0.86
CA GLY A 65 6.82 0.22 -2.24
C GLY A 65 6.50 -1.21 -2.69
N GLN A 66 7.35 -2.18 -2.35
CA GLN A 66 7.07 -3.59 -2.64
C GLN A 66 5.84 -4.11 -1.91
N HIS A 67 5.68 -3.77 -0.62
CA HIS A 67 4.52 -4.17 0.17
C HIS A 67 3.22 -3.54 -0.35
N LEU A 68 3.27 -2.29 -0.83
CA LEU A 68 2.14 -1.65 -1.51
C LEU A 68 1.71 -2.41 -2.75
N VAL A 69 2.65 -2.73 -3.64
CA VAL A 69 2.35 -3.50 -4.86
C VAL A 69 1.71 -4.85 -4.52
N VAL A 70 2.20 -5.54 -3.48
CA VAL A 70 1.59 -6.79 -3.00
C VAL A 70 0.18 -6.56 -2.46
N ALA A 71 -0.05 -5.49 -1.70
CA ALA A 71 -1.37 -5.14 -1.19
C ALA A 71 -2.36 -4.84 -2.34
N GLU A 72 -1.95 -4.08 -3.35
CA GLU A 72 -2.74 -3.80 -4.55
C GLU A 72 -3.11 -5.08 -5.31
N GLN A 73 -2.15 -6.01 -5.46
CA GLN A 73 -2.40 -7.31 -6.09
C GLN A 73 -3.42 -8.14 -5.30
N ILE A 74 -3.34 -8.14 -3.96
CA ILE A 74 -4.31 -8.82 -3.10
C ILE A 74 -5.70 -8.20 -3.26
N LEU A 75 -5.80 -6.87 -3.26
CA LEU A 75 -7.08 -6.17 -3.47
C LEU A 75 -7.67 -6.47 -4.85
N ALA A 76 -6.86 -6.43 -5.91
CA ALA A 76 -7.30 -6.79 -7.25
C ALA A 76 -7.80 -8.23 -7.34
N LYS A 77 -7.15 -9.17 -6.64
CA LYS A 77 -7.62 -10.55 -6.55
C LYS A 77 -8.96 -10.67 -5.82
N ILE A 78 -9.10 -9.98 -4.68
CA ILE A 78 -10.38 -9.92 -3.94
C ILE A 78 -11.48 -9.35 -4.84
N HIS A 79 -11.18 -8.35 -5.67
CA HIS A 79 -12.15 -7.78 -6.63
C HIS A 79 -12.59 -8.81 -7.68
N ALA A 80 -11.65 -9.60 -8.22
CA ALA A 80 -11.97 -10.66 -9.18
C ALA A 80 -12.85 -11.75 -8.53
N ASP A 81 -12.46 -12.23 -7.35
CA ASP A 81 -13.16 -13.30 -6.64
C ASP A 81 -14.61 -12.89 -6.28
N ILE A 82 -14.83 -11.63 -5.88
CA ILE A 82 -16.17 -11.10 -5.60
C ILE A 82 -17.02 -11.03 -6.88
N ARG A 83 -16.45 -10.51 -7.97
CA ARG A 83 -17.17 -10.40 -9.26
C ARG A 83 -17.61 -11.76 -9.76
N ASP A 84 -16.74 -12.76 -9.67
CA ASP A 84 -17.05 -14.13 -10.09
C ASP A 84 -18.13 -14.76 -9.20
N GLY A 85 -18.08 -14.51 -7.89
CA GLY A 85 -19.12 -14.94 -6.94
C GLY A 85 -20.49 -14.32 -7.24
N ASP A 86 -20.55 -13.03 -7.56
CA ASP A 86 -21.79 -12.33 -7.92
C ASP A 86 -22.38 -12.87 -9.23
N VAL A 87 -21.54 -13.12 -10.25
CA VAL A 87 -21.97 -13.74 -11.51
C VAL A 87 -22.53 -15.14 -11.29
N LEU A 88 -21.86 -15.98 -10.49
CA LEU A 88 -22.31 -17.33 -10.17
C LEU A 88 -23.65 -17.33 -9.43
N ASN A 89 -23.82 -16.42 -8.47
CA ASN A 89 -25.08 -16.28 -7.73
C ASN A 89 -26.21 -15.76 -8.63
N ALA A 90 -25.95 -14.78 -9.50
CA ALA A 90 -26.92 -14.27 -10.46
C ALA A 90 -27.38 -15.36 -11.44
N ASN A 91 -26.45 -16.18 -11.94
CA ASN A 91 -26.77 -17.30 -12.84
C ASN A 91 -27.60 -18.37 -12.12
N ARG A 92 -27.22 -18.79 -10.91
CA ARG A 92 -28.00 -19.75 -10.10
C ARG A 92 -29.42 -19.26 -9.83
N TRP A 93 -29.57 -17.99 -9.50
CA TRP A 93 -30.90 -17.38 -9.27
C TRP A 93 -31.75 -17.38 -10.53
N ASN A 94 -31.16 -17.05 -11.68
CA ASN A 94 -31.85 -17.11 -12.96
C ASN A 94 -32.26 -18.54 -13.32
N ASP A 95 -31.36 -19.52 -13.22
CA ASP A 95 -31.67 -20.93 -13.50
C ASP A 95 -32.80 -21.47 -12.61
N THR A 96 -32.83 -21.06 -11.35
CA THR A 96 -33.90 -21.45 -10.41
C THR A 96 -35.26 -20.84 -10.78
N LYS A 97 -35.28 -19.67 -11.43
CA LYS A 97 -36.51 -19.00 -11.86
C LYS A 97 -37.11 -19.54 -13.17
N VAL A 98 -36.30 -20.08 -14.08
CA VAL A 98 -36.79 -20.63 -15.36
C VAL A 98 -37.33 -22.06 -15.21
N GLY A 99 -36.99 -22.74 -14.11
CA GLY A 99 -37.41 -24.12 -13.81
C GLY A 99 -38.77 -24.28 -13.13
N PHE A 100 -39.54 -23.21 -12.93
CA PHE A 100 -40.91 -23.23 -12.37
C PHE A 100 -41.92 -22.67 -13.37
#